data_AF-A0A843IIJ1-F1
#
_entry.id   AF-A0A843IIJ1-F1
#
_cell.length_a   1.000
_cell.length_b   1.000
_cell.length_c   1.000
_cell.angle_alpha   90.00
_cell.angle_beta   90.00
_cell.angle_gamma   90.00
#
_symmetry.space_group_name_H-M   'P 1'
#
loop_
_entity.id
_entity.type
_entity.pdbx_description
1 polymer ?
#
loop_
_entity_poly.entity_id
_entity_poly.type
_entity_poly.pdbx_seq_one_letter_code
_entity_poly.pdbx_strand_id
1 'polypeptide(L)'
;MNKEDFISELVKQTGLTNEQGAAANDIFENTFLAGNKNKDLIVSQLTEKLGIDESKADMIYTAAIGILSSGVLDKVTSIFK
;
A
#
# COMPACT_ATOMS: atom_id res chain seq x y z
N MET A 1 -0.16 -9.71 -8.50
CA MET A 1 0.28 -9.59 -7.10
C MET A 1 -0.76 -10.19 -6.19
N ASN A 2 -0.33 -11.04 -5.25
CA ASN A 2 -1.13 -11.53 -4.13
C ASN A 2 -0.88 -10.66 -2.87
N LYS A 3 -1.61 -10.90 -1.77
CA LYS A 3 -1.48 -10.13 -0.52
C LYS A 3 -0.08 -10.20 0.09
N GLU A 4 0.54 -11.38 0.09
CA GLU A 4 1.86 -11.61 0.70
C GLU A 4 2.97 -10.88 -0.06
N ASP A 5 2.95 -10.92 -1.38
CA ASP A 5 3.86 -10.20 -2.26
C ASP A 5 3.76 -8.68 -2.03
N PHE A 6 2.54 -8.16 -1.90
CA PHE A 6 2.31 -6.74 -1.64
C PHE A 6 2.89 -6.32 -0.28
N ILE A 7 2.58 -7.08 0.79
CA ILE A 7 3.08 -6.80 2.13
C ILE A 7 4.61 -6.86 2.17
N SER A 8 5.19 -7.90 1.56
CA SER A 8 6.65 -8.11 1.51
C SER A 8 7.36 -6.95 0.79
N GLU A 9 6.85 -6.54 -0.37
CA GLU A 9 7.44 -5.44 -1.13
C GLU A 9 7.23 -4.09 -0.41
N LEU A 10 6.08 -3.87 0.21
CA LEU A 10 5.80 -2.68 0.99
C LEU A 10 6.74 -2.57 2.20
N VAL A 11 6.91 -3.65 2.96
CA VAL A 11 7.85 -3.75 4.09
C VAL A 11 9.28 -3.45 3.64
N LYS A 12 9.71 -4.04 2.52
CA LYS A 12 11.05 -3.84 1.96
C LYS A 12 11.32 -2.39 1.56
N GLN A 13 10.34 -1.71 0.93
CA GLN A 13 10.51 -0.33 0.47
C GLN A 13 10.38 0.70 1.59
N THR A 14 9.63 0.39 2.64
CA THR A 14 9.29 1.35 3.69
C THR A 14 10.03 1.13 5.01
N GLY A 15 10.67 -0.04 5.18
CA GLY A 15 11.32 -0.43 6.43
C GLY A 15 10.33 -0.69 7.58
N LEU A 16 9.06 -0.98 7.26
CA LEU A 16 8.06 -1.38 8.25
C LEU A 16 8.37 -2.77 8.81
N THR A 17 7.80 -3.11 9.97
CA THR A 17 7.74 -4.51 10.41
C THR A 17 6.68 -5.27 9.61
N ASN A 18 6.73 -6.60 9.63
CA ASN A 18 5.70 -7.43 8.98
C ASN A 18 4.29 -7.16 9.53
N GLU A 19 4.16 -6.91 10.84
CA GLU A 19 2.88 -6.56 11.47
C GLU A 19 2.34 -5.21 10.96
N GLN A 20 3.23 -4.21 10.84
CA GLN A 20 2.87 -2.90 10.29
C GLN A 20 2.51 -2.99 8.79
N GLY A 21 3.24 -3.81 8.02
CA GLY A 21 2.92 -4.07 6.62
C GLY A 21 1.55 -4.72 6.44
N ALA A 22 1.19 -5.67 7.30
CA ALA A 22 -0.13 -6.29 7.29
C ALA A 22 -1.24 -5.29 7.65
N ALA A 23 -1.04 -4.46 8.68
CA ALA A 23 -2.00 -3.42 9.05
C ALA A 23 -2.17 -2.36 7.95
N ALA A 24 -1.08 -1.96 7.28
CA ALA A 24 -1.13 -1.08 6.13
C ALA A 24 -1.89 -1.71 4.97
N ASN A 25 -1.64 -2.98 4.64
CA ASN A 25 -2.39 -3.70 3.61
C ASN A 25 -3.90 -3.70 3.90
N ASP A 26 -4.31 -3.97 5.13
CA ASP A 26 -5.74 -3.98 5.49
C ASP A 26 -6.38 -2.59 5.32
N ILE A 27 -5.64 -1.50 5.56
CA ILE A 27 -6.10 -0.13 5.28
C ILE A 27 -6.31 0.04 3.77
N PHE A 28 -5.31 -0.31 2.96
CA PHE A 28 -5.38 -0.21 1.51
C PHE A 28 -6.52 -1.08 0.94
N GLU A 29 -6.64 -2.35 1.35
CA GLU A 29 -7.74 -3.21 0.92
C GLU A 29 -9.09 -2.57 1.24
N ASN A 30 -9.30 -2.10 2.47
CA ASN A 30 -10.58 -1.49 2.85
C ASN A 30 -10.89 -0.21 2.06
N THR A 31 -9.92 0.69 1.87
CA THR A 31 -10.13 1.94 1.12
C THR A 31 -10.30 1.70 -0.38
N PHE A 32 -9.49 0.83 -0.98
CA PHE A 32 -9.61 0.48 -2.39
C PHE A 32 -10.88 -0.31 -2.71
N LEU A 33 -11.30 -1.25 -1.85
CA LEU A 33 -12.58 -1.97 -1.99
C LEU A 33 -13.78 -1.03 -1.86
N ALA A 34 -13.68 -0.01 -1.00
CA ALA A 34 -14.68 1.05 -0.90
C ALA A 34 -14.66 2.03 -2.09
N GLY A 35 -13.78 1.82 -3.09
CA GLY A 35 -13.62 2.72 -4.24
C GLY A 35 -12.99 4.07 -3.88
N ASN A 36 -12.51 4.23 -2.64
CA ASN A 36 -12.00 5.49 -2.12
C ASN A 36 -10.47 5.50 -2.20
N LYS A 37 -9.94 6.20 -3.22
CA LYS A 37 -8.50 6.37 -3.43
C LYS A 37 -7.96 7.67 -2.83
N ASN A 38 -8.71 8.29 -1.91
CA ASN A 38 -8.30 9.55 -1.31
C ASN A 38 -7.02 9.36 -0.49
N LYS A 39 -5.95 10.01 -0.93
CA LYS A 39 -4.63 9.99 -0.30
C LYS A 39 -4.71 10.45 1.15
N ASP A 40 -5.35 11.58 1.41
CA ASP A 40 -5.39 12.19 2.75
C ASP A 40 -6.08 11.28 3.76
N LEU A 41 -7.15 10.60 3.33
CA LEU A 41 -7.84 9.62 4.17
C LEU A 41 -6.95 8.42 4.51
N ILE A 42 -6.24 7.88 3.52
CA ILE A 42 -5.37 6.72 3.72
C ILE A 42 -4.17 7.10 4.58
N VAL A 43 -3.56 8.27 4.34
CA VAL A 43 -2.47 8.80 5.16
C VAL A 43 -2.93 8.99 6.61
N SER A 44 -4.10 9.57 6.85
CA SER A 44 -4.67 9.69 8.19
C SER A 44 -4.88 8.33 8.86
N GLN A 45 -5.43 7.35 8.14
CA GLN A 45 -5.61 6.01 8.71
C GLN A 45 -4.27 5.33 9.02
N LEU A 46 -3.25 5.53 8.19
CA LEU A 46 -1.91 5.01 8.42
C LEU A 46 -1.27 5.64 9.65
N THR A 47 -1.35 6.96 9.83
CA THR A 47 -0.82 7.63 11.03
C THR A 47 -1.53 7.17 12.29
N GLU A 48 -2.87 7.09 12.27
CA GLU A 48 -3.68 6.65 13.41
C GLU A 48 -3.47 5.17 13.78
N LYS A 49 -3.43 4.26 12.80
CA LYS A 49 -3.29 2.81 13.04
C LYS A 49 -1.86 2.39 13.38
N LEU A 50 -0.86 3.00 12.74
CA LEU A 50 0.53 2.59 12.87
C LEU A 50 1.29 3.43 13.90
N GLY A 51 0.70 4.53 14.38
CA GLY A 51 1.36 5.45 15.32
C GLY A 51 2.59 6.12 14.73
N ILE A 52 2.58 6.39 13.41
CA ILE A 52 3.68 6.99 12.65
C ILE A 52 3.37 8.44 12.31
N ASP A 53 4.41 9.21 11.97
CA ASP A 53 4.24 10.57 11.48
C ASP A 53 3.66 10.62 10.06
N GLU A 54 3.13 11.78 9.70
CA GLU A 54 2.50 12.02 8.39
C GLU A 54 3.49 11.86 7.23
N SER A 55 4.75 12.27 7.39
CA SER A 55 5.77 12.10 6.35
C SER A 55 6.04 10.61 6.08
N LYS A 56 6.07 9.79 7.13
CA LYS A 56 6.23 8.35 7.02
C LYS A 56 5.01 7.70 6.39
N ALA A 57 3.81 8.11 6.77
CA ALA A 57 2.56 7.64 6.17
C ALA A 57 2.46 8.01 4.68
N ASP A 58 2.89 9.21 4.29
CA ASP A 58 2.94 9.65 2.89
C ASP A 58 3.88 8.80 2.05
N MET A 59 5.04 8.46 2.61
CA MET A 59 6.02 7.57 1.98
C MET A 59 5.44 6.16 1.78
N ILE A 60 4.73 5.63 2.78
CA ILE A 60 4.07 4.30 2.70
C ILE A 60 2.96 4.32 1.65
N TYR A 61 2.14 5.37 1.61
CA TYR A 61 1.14 5.55 0.56
C TYR A 61 1.77 5.55 -0.83
N THR A 62 2.81 6.35 -1.04
CA THR A 62 3.47 6.47 -2.34
C THR A 62 4.08 5.13 -2.78
N ALA A 63 4.74 4.41 -1.87
CA ALA A 63 5.28 3.08 -2.13
C ALA A 63 4.15 2.09 -2.50
N ALA A 64 3.06 2.06 -1.72
CA ALA A 64 1.92 1.19 -1.99
C ALA A 64 1.28 1.45 -3.36
N ILE A 65 1.06 2.71 -3.73
CA ILE A 65 0.54 3.06 -5.06
C ILE A 65 1.51 2.63 -6.16
N GLY A 66 2.81 2.80 -5.96
CA GLY A 66 3.84 2.35 -6.90
C GLY A 66 3.79 0.84 -7.12
N ILE A 67 3.73 0.06 -6.04
CA ILE A 67 3.65 -1.41 -6.05
C ILE A 67 2.35 -1.89 -6.72
N LEU A 68 1.21 -1.27 -6.39
CA LEU A 68 -0.08 -1.60 -7.02
C LEU A 68 -0.06 -1.26 -8.52
N SER A 69 0.52 -0.12 -8.89
CA SER A 69 0.61 0.31 -10.29
C SER A 69 1.53 -0.57 -11.10
N SER A 70 2.68 -1.00 -10.55
CA SER A 70 3.59 -1.95 -11.22
C SER A 70 2.95 -3.33 -11.35
N GLY A 71 2.27 -3.82 -10.31
CA GLY A 71 1.54 -5.08 -10.35
C GLY A 71 0.35 -5.09 -11.33
N VAL A 72 -0.23 -3.92 -11.62
CA VAL A 72 -1.23 -3.72 -12.70
C VAL A 72 -0.54 -3.67 -14.07
N LEU A 73 0.57 -2.96 -14.20
CA LEU A 73 1.36 -2.88 -15.44
C LEU A 73 1.85 -4.25 -15.91
N ASP A 74 2.32 -5.11 -15.00
CA ASP A 74 2.71 -6.49 -15.34
C ASP A 74 1.53 -7.33 -15.83
N LYS A 75 0.35 -7.17 -15.22
CA LYS A 75 -0.87 -7.84 -15.70
C LYS A 75 -1.32 -7.32 -17.07
N VAL A 76 -1.22 -6.01 -17.32
CA VAL A 76 -1.62 -5.38 -18.59
C VAL A 76 -0.64 -5.72 -19.72
N THR A 77 0.66 -5.70 -19.48
CA THR A 77 1.66 -6.08 -20.49
C THR A 77 1.58 -7.57 -20.87
N SER A 78 1.17 -8.44 -19.94
CA SER A 78 0.94 -9.87 -20.22
C SER A 78 -0.26 -10.14 -21.15
N ILE A 79 -1.20 -9.21 -21.33
CA ILE A 79 -2.36 -9.36 -22.23
C ILE A 79 -2.02 -8.91 -23.66
N PHE A 80 -0.98 -8.10 -23.81
CA PHE A 80 -0.50 -7.58 -25.10
C PHE A 80 0.65 -8.41 -25.70
N LYS A 81 1.04 -9.51 -25.06
CA LYS A 81 1.93 -10.56 -25.60
C LYS A 81 1.12 -11.78 -25.99
#